data_AF-A0A7C4IAQ3-F1
#
_entry.id   AF-A0A7C4IAQ3-F1
#
_cell.length_a   1.000
_cell.length_b   1.000
_cell.length_c   1.000
_cell.angle_alpha   90.00
_cell.angle_beta   90.00
_cell.angle_gamma   90.00
#
_symmetry.space_group_name_H-M   'P 1'
#
loop_
_entity.id
_entity.type
_entity.pdbx_description
1 polymer ?
#
loop_
_entity_poly.entity_id
_entity_poly.type
_entity_poly.pdbx_seq_one_letter_code
_entity_poly.pdbx_strand_id
1 'polypeptide(L)' 'MTDAFLIDGVRSPFGRHAGVLASIRPDELVAQTIATLLAR' A
#
# COMPACT_ATOMS: atom_id res chain seq x y z
N MET A 1 10.62 9.26 -27.50
CA MET A 1 11.00 8.26 -26.50
C MET A 1 10.20 8.57 -25.25
N THR A 2 9.04 7.94 -25.10
CA THR A 2 7.98 8.30 -24.12
C THR A 2 7.38 7.06 -23.45
N ASP A 3 8.00 5.89 -23.67
CA ASP A 3 7.45 4.64 -23.20
C ASP A 3 7.64 4.56 -21.68
N ALA A 4 6.54 4.32 -20.97
CA ALA A 4 6.52 4.16 -19.53
C ALA A 4 6.26 2.69 -19.19
N PHE A 5 7.09 2.15 -18.31
CA PHE A 5 7.01 0.77 -17.87
C PHE A 5 6.74 0.73 -16.37
N LEU A 6 5.94 -0.24 -15.93
CA LEU A 6 5.74 -0.53 -14.52
C LEU A 6 6.87 -1.44 -14.04
N ILE A 7 7.63 -0.99 -13.06
CA ILE A 7 8.85 -1.68 -12.60
C ILE A 7 8.56 -2.57 -11.39
N ASP A 8 7.72 -2.09 -10.47
CA ASP A 8 7.30 -2.83 -9.27
C ASP A 8 5.95 -2.33 -8.75
N GLY A 9 5.34 -3.09 -7.83
CA GLY A 9 4.14 -2.71 -7.13
C GLY A 9 3.80 -3.65 -5.98
N VAL A 10 3.43 -3.07 -4.83
CA VAL A 10 2.87 -3.77 -3.68
C VAL A 10 1.55 -3.12 -3.28
N ARG A 11 0.77 -3.81 -2.45
CA ARG A 11 -0.52 -3.32 -1.96
C ARG A 11 -0.69 -3.61 -0.47
N SER A 12 -1.58 -2.87 0.16
CA SER A 12 -2.07 -3.21 1.49
C SER A 12 -2.91 -4.51 1.47
N PRO A 13 -3.04 -5.21 2.61
CA PRO A 13 -4.02 -6.27 2.79
C PRO A 13 -5.46 -5.74 2.67
N PHE A 14 -6.40 -6.61 2.34
CA PHE A 14 -7.82 -6.25 2.35
C PHE A 14 -8.42 -6.48 3.73
N GLY A 15 -9.01 -5.44 4.31
CA GLY A 15 -9.72 -5.50 5.58
C GLY A 15 -11.18 -5.91 5.41
N ARG A 16 -11.75 -6.57 6.43
CA ARG A 16 -13.20 -6.70 6.58
C ARG A 16 -13.77 -5.45 7.26
N HIS A 17 -15.03 -5.12 7.00
CA HIS A 17 -15.72 -4.07 7.76
C HIS A 17 -15.69 -4.39 9.26
N ALA A 18 -15.37 -3.38 10.09
CA ALA A 18 -15.12 -3.53 11.52
C ALA A 18 -14.07 -4.63 11.89
N GLY A 19 -13.16 -4.95 10.96
CA GLY A 19 -12.13 -5.98 11.13
C GLY A 19 -10.77 -5.43 11.59
N VAL A 20 -9.72 -6.19 11.33
CA VAL A 20 -8.36 -5.95 11.85
C VAL A 20 -7.71 -4.62 11.43
N LEU A 21 -8.19 -4.00 10.35
CA LEU A 21 -7.71 -2.70 9.88
C LEU A 21 -8.58 -1.53 10.35
N ALA A 22 -9.68 -1.78 11.08
CA ALA A 22 -10.68 -0.76 11.39
C ALA A 22 -10.14 0.38 12.28
N SER A 23 -9.11 0.12 13.07
CA SER A 23 -8.44 1.13 13.91
C SER A 23 -7.31 1.88 13.18
N ILE A 24 -6.92 1.43 11.99
CA ILE A 24 -5.81 2.03 11.25
C ILE A 24 -6.35 3.19 10.41
N ARG A 25 -5.76 4.37 10.56
CA ARG A 25 -6.10 5.51 9.71
C ARG A 25 -5.65 5.22 8.26
N PRO A 26 -6.45 5.57 7.23
CA PRO A 26 -6.12 5.24 5.84
C PRO A 26 -4.76 5.77 5.36
N ASP A 27 -4.35 6.95 5.84
CA ASP A 27 -3.06 7.57 5.52
C ASP A 27 -1.88 6.79 6.12
N GLU A 28 -2.01 6.28 7.35
CA GLU A 28 -1.03 5.36 7.95
C GLU A 28 -0.90 4.06 7.14
N LEU A 29 -2.02 3.49 6.69
CA LEU A 29 -2.00 2.29 5.85
C LEU A 29 -1.30 2.54 4.50
N VAL A 30 -1.50 3.71 3.90
CA VAL A 30 -0.78 4.14 2.69
C VAL A 30 0.71 4.33 2.98
N ALA A 31 1.06 5.01 4.07
CA ALA A 31 2.45 5.24 4.46
C ALA A 31 3.22 3.94 4.64
N GLN A 32 2.62 2.95 5.32
CA GLN A 32 3.20 1.61 5.48
C GLN A 32 3.36 0.87 4.15
N THR A 33 2.38 1.01 3.24
CA THR A 33 2.46 0.39 1.90
C THR A 33 3.61 0.99 1.08
N ILE A 34 3.78 2.32 1.12
CA ILE A 34 4.88 3.02 0.45
C ILE A 34 6.23 2.62 1.07
N ALA A 35 6.33 2.64 2.40
CA ALA A 35 7.56 2.24 3.11
C ALA A 35 7.97 0.79 2.76
N THR A 36 7.00 -0.11 2.62
CA THR A 36 7.25 -1.50 2.21
C THR A 36 7.74 -1.61 0.77
N LEU A 37 7.23 -0.78 -0.16
CA LEU A 37 7.73 -0.73 -1.54
C LEU A 37 9.19 -0.27 -1.58
N LEU A 38 9.52 0.77 -0.80
CA LEU A 38 10.86 1.36 -0.77
C LEU A 38 11.91 0.47 -0.09
N ALA A 39 11.49 -0.48 0.75
CA ALA A 39 12.40 -1.37 1.49
C ALA A 39 12.85 -2.62 0.69
N ARG A 40 12.40 -2.77 -0.56
CA ARG A 40 12.76 -3.88 -1.46
C ARG A 40 13.92 -3.49 -2.37
#